data_AF-A0AA51L139-F1
#
_entry.id   AF-A0AA51L139-F1
#
_cell.length_a   1.000
_cell.length_b   1.000
_cell.length_c   1.000
_cell.angle_alpha   90.00
_cell.angle_beta   90.00
_cell.angle_gamma   90.00
#
_symmetry.space_group_name_H-M   'P 1'
#
loop_
_entity.id
_entity.type
_entity.pdbx_description
1 polymer ?
#
loop_
_entity_poly.entity_id
_entity_poly.type
_entity_poly.pdbx_seq_one_letter_code
_entity_poly.pdbx_strand_id
1 'polypeptide(L)'
;MTEEKRPYVLYEYLLYFWKKKWFFVIIPLIMAVLVAGAVYVMKSKGKPAYTGEASIYTGSISSKDLTNDENIKAKFLNIKNLDVIVSEKGVVKFTITGKSKAQVQKSLDEVSSEYTDLLQKKADDQIATSNVYLTSLEDRVKALENASKHYQKKLDDPTTPPVEFSKLSDLIIETKKNRYDAEATAHRMRSDQVFFEKPKELTKTVHAKKTYIAQSVAIGIILGLVLTVALLILLKYLGDARRYYKQHD
;
A
#
# COMPACT_ATOMS: atom_id res chain seq x y z
N MET A 1 -64.96 6.59 43.05
CA MET A 1 -63.82 6.20 42.18
C MET A 1 -62.97 7.43 41.96
N THR A 2 -61.93 7.59 42.76
CA THR A 2 -60.96 8.70 42.64
C THR A 2 -59.61 8.06 42.41
N GLU A 3 -59.13 8.12 41.17
CA GLU A 3 -57.73 7.82 40.85
C GLU A 3 -56.86 8.87 41.56
N GLU A 4 -56.29 8.52 42.71
CA GLU A 4 -55.21 9.30 43.30
C GLU A 4 -54.02 9.25 42.34
N LYS A 5 -53.88 10.30 41.52
CA LYS A 5 -52.71 10.52 40.67
C LYS A 5 -51.48 10.56 41.58
N ARG A 6 -50.67 9.48 41.60
CA ARG A 6 -49.40 9.43 42.33
C ARG A 6 -48.52 10.61 41.89
N PRO A 7 -48.34 11.68 42.70
CA PRO A 7 -47.72 12.91 42.20
C PRO A 7 -46.20 12.76 41.99
N TYR A 8 -45.61 11.63 42.39
CA TYR A 8 -44.16 11.49 42.58
C TYR A 8 -43.59 10.22 41.96
N VAL A 9 -44.11 9.75 40.82
CA VAL A 9 -43.65 8.53 40.14
C VAL A 9 -42.13 8.57 39.88
N LEU A 10 -41.62 9.70 39.38
CA LEU A 10 -40.19 9.86 39.09
C LEU A 10 -39.34 9.74 40.36
N TYR A 11 -39.77 10.39 41.45
CA TYR A 11 -39.09 10.33 42.74
C TYR A 11 -39.06 8.90 43.29
N GLU A 12 -40.15 8.15 43.16
CA GLU A 12 -40.17 6.73 43.55
C GLU A 12 -39.17 5.89 42.71
N TYR A 13 -39.01 6.17 41.42
CA TYR A 13 -38.01 5.49 40.58
C TYR A 13 -36.58 5.85 41.04
N LEU A 14 -36.30 7.13 41.27
CA LEU A 14 -35.02 7.61 41.81
C LEU A 14 -34.69 6.96 43.16
N LEU A 15 -35.66 6.87 44.06
CA LEU A 15 -35.48 6.27 45.38
C LEU A 15 -35.25 4.75 45.29
N TYR A 16 -35.94 4.07 44.36
CA TYR A 16 -35.70 2.66 44.04
C TYR A 16 -34.29 2.45 43.48
N PHE A 17 -33.85 3.30 42.56
CA PHE A 17 -32.50 3.26 41.98
C PHE A 17 -31.45 3.50 43.06
N TRP A 18 -31.69 4.45 43.98
CA TRP A 18 -30.78 4.75 45.08
C TRP A 18 -30.63 3.58 46.05
N LYS A 19 -31.73 2.89 46.38
CA LYS A 19 -31.69 1.65 47.19
C LYS A 19 -30.88 0.54 46.49
N LYS A 20 -30.83 0.55 45.15
CA LYS A 20 -30.07 -0.41 44.34
C LYS A 20 -28.81 0.19 43.69
N LYS A 21 -28.21 1.22 44.28
CA LYS A 21 -27.03 1.92 43.73
C LYS A 21 -25.88 0.99 43.29
N TRP A 22 -25.70 -0.15 43.97
CA TRP A 22 -24.71 -1.16 43.61
C TRP A 22 -24.89 -1.75 42.20
N PHE A 23 -26.11 -1.75 41.66
CA PHE A 23 -26.39 -2.21 40.30
C PHE A 23 -25.70 -1.33 39.26
N PHE A 24 -25.56 -0.02 39.51
CA PHE A 24 -24.84 0.92 38.64
C PHE A 24 -23.32 0.71 38.63
N VAL A 25 -22.79 -0.14 39.51
CA VAL A 25 -21.37 -0.52 39.53
C VAL A 25 -21.21 -1.94 38.99
N ILE A 26 -22.00 -2.89 39.49
CA ILE A 26 -21.86 -4.31 39.18
C ILE A 26 -22.19 -4.60 37.71
N ILE A 27 -23.32 -4.11 37.19
CA ILE A 27 -23.77 -4.43 35.83
C ILE A 27 -22.82 -3.85 34.78
N PRO A 28 -22.38 -2.57 34.85
CA PRO A 28 -21.39 -2.04 33.92
C PRO A 28 -20.06 -2.78 33.95
N LEU A 29 -19.63 -3.22 35.13
CA LEU A 29 -18.38 -3.97 35.27
C LEU A 29 -18.48 -5.37 34.65
N ILE A 30 -19.59 -6.09 34.88
CA ILE A 30 -19.85 -7.38 34.23
C ILE A 30 -19.93 -7.21 32.71
N MET A 31 -20.64 -6.19 32.21
CA MET A 31 -20.73 -5.92 30.77
C MET A 31 -19.38 -5.56 30.16
N ALA A 32 -18.54 -4.79 30.86
CA ALA A 32 -17.18 -4.49 30.41
C ALA A 32 -16.36 -5.77 30.24
N VAL A 33 -16.41 -6.69 31.22
CA VAL A 33 -15.70 -7.97 31.15
C VAL A 33 -16.26 -8.85 30.03
N LEU A 34 -17.58 -8.93 29.86
CA LEU A 34 -18.21 -9.72 28.80
C LEU A 34 -17.85 -9.20 27.40
N VAL A 35 -17.91 -7.89 27.19
CA VAL A 35 -17.56 -7.28 25.89
C VAL A 35 -16.06 -7.41 25.61
N ALA A 36 -15.19 -7.18 26.60
CA ALA A 36 -13.76 -7.38 26.47
C ALA A 36 -13.42 -8.86 26.17
N GLY A 37 -14.08 -9.79 26.86
CA GLY A 37 -13.95 -11.23 26.64
C GLY A 37 -14.42 -11.65 25.24
N ALA A 38 -15.56 -11.14 24.78
CA ALA A 38 -16.06 -11.39 23.43
C ALA A 38 -15.08 -10.90 22.35
N VAL A 39 -14.53 -9.68 22.51
CA VAL A 39 -13.54 -9.12 21.58
C VAL A 39 -12.23 -9.91 21.62
N TYR A 40 -11.79 -10.37 22.79
CA TYR A 40 -10.62 -11.22 22.95
C TYR A 40 -10.79 -12.55 22.21
N VAL A 41 -11.94 -13.23 22.38
CA VAL A 41 -12.24 -14.49 21.68
C VAL A 41 -12.36 -14.29 20.17
N MET A 42 -13.03 -13.21 19.73
CA MET A 42 -13.12 -12.87 18.29
C MET A 42 -11.76 -12.58 17.67
N LYS A 43 -10.77 -12.10 18.44
CA LYS A 43 -9.39 -11.91 17.99
C LYS A 43 -8.62 -13.24 17.98
N SER A 44 -8.82 -14.09 18.99
CA SER A 44 -8.13 -15.38 19.15
C SER A 44 -8.51 -16.41 18.08
N LYS A 45 -9.76 -16.36 17.58
CA LYS A 45 -10.22 -17.23 16.48
C LYS A 45 -9.64 -16.81 15.12
N GLY A 46 -8.37 -17.14 14.90
CA GLY A 46 -7.78 -17.26 13.56
C GLY A 46 -7.54 -15.97 12.77
N LYS A 47 -7.82 -14.79 13.33
CA LYS A 47 -7.58 -13.51 12.66
C LYS A 47 -6.10 -13.13 12.65
N PRO A 48 -5.62 -12.41 11.62
CA PRO A 48 -4.23 -11.96 11.58
C PRO A 48 -3.94 -11.00 12.74
N ALA A 49 -2.89 -11.33 13.50
CA ALA A 49 -2.42 -10.58 14.66
C ALA A 49 -1.28 -9.61 14.33
N TYR A 50 -0.58 -9.84 13.21
CA TYR A 50 0.55 -9.06 12.75
C TYR A 50 0.33 -8.59 11.32
N THR A 51 0.84 -7.40 11.03
CA THR A 51 0.89 -6.81 9.70
C THR A 51 2.35 -6.50 9.39
N GLY A 52 2.81 -6.97 8.23
CA GLY A 52 4.10 -6.63 7.65
C GLY A 52 3.90 -5.69 6.48
N GLU A 53 4.70 -4.64 6.42
CA GLU A 53 4.67 -3.65 5.34
C GLU A 53 6.09 -3.46 4.80
N ALA A 54 6.24 -3.56 3.48
CA ALA A 54 7.46 -3.21 2.77
C ALA A 54 7.13 -2.21 1.66
N SER A 55 7.95 -1.16 1.53
CA SER A 55 7.85 -0.17 0.46
C SER A 55 9.12 -0.23 -0.37
N ILE A 56 8.97 -0.47 -1.67
CA ILE A 56 10.08 -0.59 -2.61
C ILE A 56 9.89 0.45 -3.73
N TYR A 57 10.91 1.26 -3.95
CA TYR A 57 10.95 2.21 -5.05
C TYR A 57 11.44 1.52 -6.32
N THR A 58 10.68 1.62 -7.41
CA THR A 58 11.01 0.99 -8.70
C THR A 58 12.07 1.76 -9.49
N GLY A 59 12.35 3.01 -9.13
CA GLY A 59 13.25 3.86 -9.89
C GLY A 59 12.67 4.21 -11.26
N SER A 60 13.55 4.35 -12.25
CA SER A 60 13.19 4.66 -13.64
C SER A 60 12.63 3.46 -14.43
N ILE A 61 12.33 2.34 -13.78
CA ILE A 61 11.72 1.16 -14.42
C ILE A 61 10.25 1.44 -14.71
N SER A 62 9.86 1.36 -15.98
CA SER A 62 8.49 1.57 -16.47
C SER A 62 7.78 0.29 -16.95
N SER A 63 8.42 -0.88 -16.75
CA SER A 63 7.87 -2.16 -17.18
C SER A 63 6.58 -2.48 -16.44
N LYS A 64 5.46 -2.67 -17.17
CA LYS A 64 4.14 -2.97 -16.58
C LYS A 64 4.15 -4.23 -15.72
N ASP A 65 5.01 -5.20 -16.02
CA ASP A 65 5.14 -6.43 -15.22
C ASP A 65 5.68 -6.20 -13.80
N LEU A 66 6.30 -5.04 -13.56
CA LEU A 66 6.94 -4.63 -12.31
C LEU A 66 6.43 -3.27 -11.82
N THR A 67 5.37 -2.73 -12.40
CA THR A 67 4.80 -1.42 -12.01
C THR A 67 3.28 -1.43 -11.98
N ASN A 68 2.64 -2.53 -12.35
CA ASN A 68 1.21 -2.73 -12.19
C ASN A 68 0.96 -3.69 -11.02
N ASP A 69 0.02 -3.31 -10.15
CA ASP A 69 -0.37 -4.04 -8.96
C ASP A 69 -0.86 -5.47 -9.25
N GLU A 70 -1.74 -5.64 -10.24
CA GLU A 70 -2.28 -6.95 -10.63
C GLU A 70 -1.18 -7.88 -11.15
N ASN A 71 -0.28 -7.38 -12.01
CA ASN A 71 0.84 -8.15 -12.55
C ASN A 71 1.82 -8.58 -11.47
N ILE A 72 2.14 -7.67 -10.54
CA ILE A 72 3.02 -7.97 -9.42
C ILE A 72 2.35 -9.01 -8.51
N LYS A 73 1.06 -8.83 -8.19
CA LYS A 73 0.30 -9.78 -7.36
C LYS A 73 0.20 -11.16 -7.99
N ALA A 74 0.08 -11.24 -9.32
CA ALA A 74 0.05 -12.49 -10.06
C ALA A 74 1.38 -13.27 -9.97
N LYS A 75 2.52 -12.61 -9.73
CA LYS A 75 3.81 -13.28 -9.51
C LYS A 75 3.90 -13.94 -8.13
N PHE A 76 3.17 -13.43 -7.14
CA PHE A 76 3.25 -13.85 -5.73
C PHE A 76 1.96 -14.56 -5.24
N LEU A 77 1.26 -15.29 -6.12
CA LEU A 77 0.01 -16.00 -5.78
C LEU A 77 0.16 -17.06 -4.68
N ASN A 78 1.38 -17.56 -4.47
CA ASN A 78 1.74 -18.49 -3.41
C ASN A 78 1.70 -17.85 -2.00
N ILE A 79 1.81 -16.52 -1.91
CA ILE A 79 1.83 -15.80 -0.63
C ILE A 79 0.39 -15.45 -0.22
N LYS A 80 -0.13 -16.16 0.78
CA LYS A 80 -1.48 -15.91 1.31
C LYS A 80 -1.56 -14.55 2.01
N ASN A 81 -2.69 -13.86 1.82
CA ASN A 81 -3.01 -12.56 2.42
C ASN A 81 -1.99 -11.45 2.07
N LEU A 82 -1.43 -11.52 0.86
CA LEU A 82 -0.64 -10.45 0.27
C LEU A 82 -1.56 -9.42 -0.39
N ASP A 83 -1.32 -8.16 -0.07
CA ASP A 83 -1.86 -7.02 -0.76
C ASP A 83 -0.73 -6.20 -1.36
N VAL A 84 -0.94 -5.71 -2.58
CA VAL A 84 0.06 -4.97 -3.35
C VAL A 84 -0.59 -3.69 -3.83
N ILE A 85 0.04 -2.56 -3.55
CA ILE A 85 -0.43 -1.25 -3.99
C ILE A 85 0.74 -0.55 -4.65
N VAL A 86 0.55 -0.12 -5.90
CA VAL A 86 1.53 0.73 -6.59
C VAL A 86 1.07 2.17 -6.52
N SER A 87 1.91 3.05 -6.00
CA SER A 87 1.67 4.48 -6.01
C SER A 87 2.10 5.12 -7.33
N GLU A 88 1.48 6.24 -7.68
CA GLU A 88 1.82 7.03 -8.88
C GLU A 88 3.29 7.48 -8.93
N LYS A 89 3.98 7.50 -7.77
CA LYS A 89 5.39 7.88 -7.65
C LYS A 89 6.36 6.70 -7.81
N GLY A 90 5.92 5.56 -8.36
CA GLY A 90 6.78 4.39 -8.56
C GLY A 90 7.19 3.70 -7.25
N VAL A 91 6.39 3.84 -6.19
CA VAL A 91 6.60 3.07 -4.95
C VAL A 91 5.59 1.94 -4.90
N VAL A 92 6.07 0.71 -4.79
CA VAL A 92 5.28 -0.50 -4.58
C VAL A 92 5.27 -0.83 -3.10
N LYS A 93 4.07 -0.89 -2.54
CA LYS A 93 3.83 -1.26 -1.15
C LYS A 93 3.28 -2.68 -1.09
N PHE A 94 4.00 -3.56 -0.41
CA PHE A 94 3.57 -4.91 -0.05
C PHE A 94 3.04 -4.90 1.37
N THR A 95 1.84 -5.45 1.57
CA THR A 95 1.23 -5.63 2.88
C THR A 95 0.87 -7.09 3.08
N ILE A 96 1.42 -7.73 4.12
CA ILE A 96 1.16 -9.13 4.46
C ILE A 96 0.57 -9.21 5.85
N THR A 97 -0.50 -10.00 6.01
CA THR A 97 -1.13 -10.20 7.32
C THR A 97 -1.08 -11.66 7.76
N GLY A 98 -0.76 -11.89 9.03
CA GLY A 98 -0.57 -13.25 9.55
C GLY A 98 -0.70 -13.37 11.06
N LYS A 99 -0.64 -14.61 11.56
CA LYS A 99 -0.85 -14.93 12.98
C LYS A 99 0.41 -14.79 13.83
N SER A 100 1.58 -14.98 13.21
CA SER A 100 2.89 -14.95 13.86
C SER A 100 3.77 -13.87 13.25
N LYS A 101 4.51 -13.14 14.10
CA LYS A 101 5.52 -12.17 13.65
C LYS A 101 6.55 -12.84 12.74
N ALA A 102 7.05 -14.02 13.12
CA ALA A 102 8.06 -14.75 12.35
C ALA A 102 7.54 -15.20 10.99
N GLN A 103 6.29 -15.66 10.91
CA GLN A 103 5.66 -16.03 9.64
C GLN A 103 5.53 -14.82 8.72
N VAL A 104 5.00 -13.70 9.24
CA VAL A 104 4.81 -12.47 8.47
C VAL A 104 6.16 -11.91 8.02
N GLN A 105 7.15 -11.90 8.90
CA GLN A 105 8.51 -11.45 8.57
C GLN A 105 9.10 -12.30 7.44
N LYS A 106 9.04 -13.63 7.54
CA LYS A 106 9.58 -14.54 6.51
C LYS A 106 8.92 -14.31 5.15
N SER A 107 7.60 -14.25 5.10
CA SER A 107 6.89 -14.01 3.83
C SER A 107 7.14 -12.60 3.28
N LEU A 108 7.30 -11.60 4.16
CA LEU A 108 7.65 -10.24 3.74
C LEU A 108 9.09 -10.19 3.21
N ASP A 109 10.01 -10.93 3.82
CA ASP A 109 11.40 -11.06 3.37
C ASP A 109 11.48 -11.74 2.00
N GLU A 110 10.75 -12.83 1.81
CA GLU A 110 10.67 -13.55 0.54
C GLU A 110 10.17 -12.65 -0.59
N VAL A 111 9.01 -12.00 -0.40
CA VAL A 111 8.43 -11.10 -1.41
C VAL A 111 9.32 -9.88 -1.66
N SER A 112 9.82 -9.23 -0.61
CA SER A 112 10.61 -7.99 -0.76
C SER A 112 11.95 -8.27 -1.44
N SER A 113 12.62 -9.38 -1.10
CA SER A 113 13.88 -9.77 -1.72
C SER A 113 13.68 -10.17 -3.17
N GLU A 114 12.76 -11.11 -3.46
CA GLU A 114 12.52 -11.58 -4.83
C GLU A 114 12.11 -10.43 -5.75
N TYR A 115 11.23 -9.55 -5.27
CA TYR A 115 10.82 -8.39 -6.05
C TYR A 115 11.96 -7.38 -6.27
N THR A 116 12.78 -7.14 -5.26
CA THR A 116 13.96 -6.26 -5.38
C THR A 116 14.97 -6.83 -6.38
N ASP A 117 15.21 -8.14 -6.35
CA ASP A 117 16.11 -8.82 -7.29
C ASP A 117 15.59 -8.73 -8.73
N LEU A 118 14.28 -8.89 -8.94
CA LEU A 118 13.66 -8.70 -10.25
C LEU A 118 13.82 -7.27 -10.76
N LEU A 119 13.63 -6.26 -9.89
CA LEU A 119 13.83 -4.86 -10.25
C LEU A 119 15.31 -4.57 -10.57
N GLN A 120 16.24 -5.04 -9.74
CA GLN A 120 17.68 -4.85 -9.96
C GLN A 120 18.11 -5.48 -11.27
N LYS A 121 17.73 -6.74 -11.52
CA LYS A 121 18.01 -7.42 -12.78
C LYS A 121 17.46 -6.65 -13.98
N LYS A 122 16.21 -6.15 -13.89
CA LYS A 122 15.61 -5.38 -14.97
C LYS A 122 16.33 -4.06 -15.22
N ALA A 123 16.77 -3.37 -14.16
CA ALA A 123 17.57 -2.16 -14.26
C ALA A 123 18.92 -2.44 -14.94
N ASP A 124 19.62 -3.50 -14.52
CA ASP A 124 20.91 -3.88 -15.07
C ASP A 124 20.78 -4.28 -16.55
N ASP A 125 19.75 -5.06 -16.91
CA ASP A 125 19.44 -5.42 -18.30
C ASP A 125 19.18 -4.18 -19.16
N GLN A 126 18.44 -3.19 -18.63
CA GLN A 126 18.15 -1.94 -19.34
C GLN A 126 19.42 -1.12 -19.55
N ILE A 127 20.27 -0.98 -18.53
CA ILE A 127 21.55 -0.27 -18.63
C ILE A 127 22.47 -0.99 -19.63
N ALA A 128 22.60 -2.32 -19.53
CA ALA A 128 23.43 -3.11 -20.42
C ALA A 128 22.98 -2.99 -21.89
N THR A 129 21.67 -3.11 -22.15
CA THR A 129 21.10 -2.93 -23.50
C THR A 129 21.34 -1.52 -24.02
N SER A 130 21.19 -0.51 -23.16
CA SER A 130 21.42 0.89 -23.52
C SER A 130 22.88 1.15 -23.87
N ASN A 131 23.83 0.54 -23.13
CA ASN A 131 25.26 0.63 -23.42
C ASN A 131 25.62 0.00 -24.78
N VAL A 132 25.10 -1.19 -25.08
CA VAL A 132 25.34 -1.84 -26.37
C VAL A 132 24.86 -0.98 -27.54
N TYR A 133 23.65 -0.42 -27.42
CA TYR A 133 23.10 0.44 -28.46
C TYR A 133 23.85 1.77 -28.57
N LEU A 134 24.29 2.35 -27.45
CA LEU A 134 25.12 3.55 -27.42
C LEU A 134 26.48 3.33 -28.11
N THR A 135 27.16 2.21 -27.85
CA THR A 135 28.39 1.84 -28.56
C THR A 135 28.15 1.70 -30.06
N SER A 136 27.05 1.06 -30.46
CA SER A 136 26.68 0.96 -31.88
C SER A 136 26.46 2.34 -32.54
N LEU A 137 25.84 3.28 -31.83
CA LEU A 137 25.68 4.65 -32.31
C LEU A 137 27.03 5.37 -32.44
N GLU A 138 27.94 5.21 -31.47
CA GLU A 138 29.29 5.79 -31.52
C GLU A 138 30.10 5.26 -32.72
N ASP A 139 30.04 3.96 -32.97
CA ASP A 139 30.72 3.35 -34.12
C ASP A 139 30.11 3.81 -35.44
N ARG A 140 28.78 3.95 -35.50
CA ARG A 140 28.09 4.55 -36.65
C ARG A 140 28.53 5.99 -36.88
N VAL A 141 28.65 6.80 -35.83
CA VAL A 141 29.14 8.19 -35.93
C VAL A 141 30.54 8.23 -36.53
N LYS A 142 31.46 7.38 -36.04
CA LYS A 142 32.84 7.28 -36.60
C LYS A 142 32.83 6.85 -38.06
N ALA A 143 32.01 5.86 -38.43
CA ALA A 143 31.91 5.40 -39.82
C ALA A 143 31.39 6.50 -40.75
N LEU A 144 30.35 7.22 -40.35
CA LEU A 144 29.79 8.35 -41.11
C LEU A 144 30.79 9.52 -41.20
N GLU A 145 31.53 9.80 -40.13
CA GLU A 145 32.58 10.82 -40.16
C GLU A 145 33.68 10.45 -41.17
N ASN A 146 34.13 9.19 -41.17
CA ASN A 146 35.13 8.70 -42.12
C ASN A 146 34.61 8.72 -43.56
N ALA A 147 33.35 8.32 -43.79
CA ALA A 147 32.71 8.38 -45.11
C ALA A 147 32.61 9.83 -45.62
N SER A 148 32.18 10.77 -44.76
CA SER A 148 32.11 12.19 -45.13
C SER A 148 33.50 12.76 -45.45
N LYS A 149 34.54 12.40 -44.69
CA LYS A 149 35.93 12.79 -44.98
C LYS A 149 36.41 12.22 -46.31
N HIS A 150 36.05 10.96 -46.61
CA HIS A 150 36.39 10.32 -47.89
C HIS A 150 35.72 11.01 -49.08
N TYR A 151 34.42 11.31 -48.99
CA TYR A 151 33.71 12.05 -50.03
C TYR A 151 34.24 13.47 -50.21
N GLN A 152 34.58 14.16 -49.12
CA GLN A 152 35.21 15.48 -49.18
C GLN A 152 36.55 15.42 -49.92
N LYS A 153 37.42 14.46 -49.58
CA LYS A 153 38.71 14.27 -50.29
C LYS A 153 38.53 14.01 -51.78
N LYS A 154 37.52 13.24 -52.17
CA LYS A 154 37.19 13.02 -53.60
C LYS A 154 36.68 14.29 -54.28
N LEU A 155 35.88 15.09 -53.57
CA LEU A 155 35.37 16.36 -54.10
C LEU A 155 36.51 17.37 -54.31
N ASP A 156 37.51 17.35 -53.43
CA ASP A 156 38.69 18.22 -53.50
C ASP A 156 39.76 17.73 -54.52
N ASP A 157 39.57 16.55 -55.14
CA ASP A 157 40.49 16.01 -56.16
C ASP A 157 40.30 16.75 -57.50
N PRO A 158 41.35 17.38 -58.06
CA PRO A 158 41.26 18.11 -59.34
C PRO A 158 40.85 17.26 -60.54
N THR A 159 40.94 15.93 -60.44
CA THR A 159 40.60 14.98 -61.50
C THR A 159 39.13 14.54 -61.48
N THR A 160 38.35 14.96 -60.48
CA THR A 160 36.94 14.59 -60.34
C THR A 160 36.07 15.21 -61.44
N PRO A 161 35.26 14.42 -62.17
CA PRO A 161 34.39 14.95 -63.22
C PRO A 161 33.31 15.91 -62.67
N PRO A 162 32.96 17.00 -63.37
CA PRO A 162 31.90 17.93 -62.96
C PRO A 162 30.54 17.28 -62.64
N VAL A 163 30.22 16.17 -63.31
CA VAL A 163 28.96 15.41 -63.11
C VAL A 163 28.95 14.66 -61.77
N GLU A 164 30.12 14.37 -61.18
CA GLU A 164 30.24 13.72 -59.88
C GLU A 164 30.16 14.71 -58.70
N PHE A 165 30.37 16.01 -58.93
CA PHE A 165 30.32 17.04 -57.87
C PHE A 165 28.97 17.10 -57.16
N SER A 166 27.86 17.10 -57.91
CA SER A 166 26.51 17.11 -57.33
C SER A 166 26.27 15.86 -56.47
N LYS A 167 26.61 14.68 -57.00
CA LYS A 167 26.41 13.40 -56.30
C LYS A 167 27.23 13.30 -55.02
N LEU A 168 28.50 13.71 -55.06
CA LEU A 168 29.37 13.73 -53.88
C LEU A 168 28.88 14.75 -52.84
N SER A 169 28.41 15.92 -53.27
CA SER A 169 27.84 16.93 -52.38
C SER A 169 26.58 16.43 -51.67
N ASP A 170 25.68 15.77 -52.40
CA ASP A 170 24.48 15.16 -51.85
C ASP A 170 24.82 14.07 -50.82
N LEU A 171 25.78 13.19 -51.15
CA LEU A 171 26.27 12.15 -50.22
C LEU A 171 26.90 12.75 -48.96
N ILE A 172 27.66 13.85 -49.07
CA ILE A 172 28.22 14.56 -47.91
C ILE A 172 27.10 15.12 -47.02
N ILE A 173 26.09 15.77 -47.61
CA ILE A 173 24.95 16.34 -46.89
C ILE A 173 24.18 15.24 -46.15
N GLU A 174 23.86 14.14 -46.84
CA GLU A 174 23.14 13.01 -46.26
C GLU A 174 23.94 12.36 -45.13
N THR A 175 25.24 12.12 -45.35
CA THR A 175 26.13 11.53 -44.34
C THR A 175 26.24 12.40 -43.09
N LYS A 176 26.37 13.72 -43.27
CA LYS A 176 26.40 14.69 -42.15
C LYS A 176 25.08 14.69 -41.38
N LYS A 177 23.95 14.70 -42.08
CA LYS A 177 22.61 14.63 -41.45
C LYS A 177 22.48 13.36 -40.61
N ASN A 178 22.78 12.20 -41.19
CA ASN A 178 22.72 10.92 -40.50
C ASN A 178 23.66 10.86 -39.28
N ARG A 179 24.83 11.53 -39.36
CA ARG A 179 25.78 11.64 -38.24
C ARG A 179 25.18 12.46 -37.10
N TYR A 180 24.64 13.64 -37.40
CA TYR A 180 24.02 14.49 -36.39
C TYR A 180 22.82 13.80 -35.72
N ASP A 181 22.00 13.07 -36.48
CA ASP A 181 20.88 12.30 -35.93
C ASP A 181 21.37 11.20 -34.97
N ALA A 182 22.45 10.49 -35.33
CA ALA A 182 23.07 9.48 -34.47
C ALA A 182 23.70 10.10 -33.21
N GLU A 183 24.42 11.21 -33.34
CA GLU A 183 24.99 11.97 -32.21
C GLU A 183 23.92 12.48 -31.25
N ALA A 184 22.85 13.08 -31.79
CA ALA A 184 21.72 13.57 -30.99
C ALA A 184 21.01 12.43 -30.26
N THR A 185 20.92 11.25 -30.87
CA THR A 185 20.35 10.05 -30.23
C THR A 185 21.26 9.54 -29.13
N ALA A 186 22.57 9.41 -29.38
CA ALA A 186 23.55 8.99 -28.38
C ALA A 186 23.59 9.96 -27.19
N HIS A 187 23.50 11.26 -27.44
CA HIS A 187 23.49 12.28 -26.39
C HIS A 187 22.21 12.21 -25.53
N ARG A 188 21.05 11.98 -26.14
CA ARG A 188 19.79 11.74 -25.40
C ARG A 188 19.91 10.51 -24.51
N MET A 189 20.42 9.40 -25.04
CA MET A 189 20.62 8.19 -24.26
C MET A 189 21.61 8.35 -23.10
N ARG A 190 22.71 9.07 -23.31
CA ARG A 190 23.65 9.41 -22.21
C ARG A 190 22.95 10.22 -21.12
N SER A 191 22.13 11.19 -21.52
CA SER A 191 21.33 11.97 -20.57
C SER A 191 20.38 11.06 -19.79
N ASP A 192 19.65 10.18 -20.47
CA ASP A 192 18.72 9.24 -19.83
C ASP A 192 19.44 8.30 -18.84
N GLN A 193 20.65 7.84 -19.16
CA GLN A 193 21.48 7.05 -18.25
C GLN A 193 21.94 7.82 -17.02
N VAL A 194 22.27 9.12 -17.17
CA VAL A 194 22.68 9.98 -16.04
C VAL A 194 21.53 10.21 -15.07
N PHE A 195 20.31 10.37 -15.58
CA PHE A 195 19.10 10.55 -14.76
C PHE A 195 18.40 9.23 -14.41
N PHE A 196 19.01 8.08 -14.72
CA PHE A 196 18.44 6.79 -14.40
C PHE A 196 18.53 6.53 -12.89
N GLU A 197 17.38 6.40 -12.25
CA GLU A 197 17.27 6.10 -10.83
C GLU A 197 17.16 4.59 -10.62
N LYS A 198 18.05 4.03 -9.81
CA LYS A 198 18.04 2.61 -9.46
C LYS A 198 16.93 2.28 -8.44
N PRO A 199 16.35 1.07 -8.52
CA PRO A 199 15.40 0.60 -7.52
C PRO A 199 16.04 0.48 -6.14
N LYS A 200 15.26 0.73 -5.09
CA LYS A 200 15.72 0.65 -3.69
C LYS A 200 14.59 0.27 -2.73
N GLU A 201 14.91 -0.53 -1.72
CA GLU A 201 14.00 -0.75 -0.59
C GLU A 201 13.98 0.52 0.28
N LEU A 202 12.78 1.07 0.53
CA LEU A 202 12.60 2.28 1.33
C LEU A 202 12.37 1.94 2.80
N THR A 203 11.42 1.06 3.06
CA THR A 203 11.04 0.67 4.41
C THR A 203 10.59 -0.78 4.44
N LYS A 204 10.82 -1.42 5.59
CA LYS A 204 10.35 -2.77 5.87
C LYS A 204 10.11 -2.93 7.35
N THR A 205 8.86 -3.18 7.74
CA THR A 205 8.46 -3.23 9.15
C THR A 205 7.41 -4.30 9.38
N VAL A 206 7.47 -4.94 10.55
CA VAL A 206 6.42 -5.85 11.02
C VAL A 206 5.96 -5.39 12.39
N HIS A 207 4.67 -5.10 12.50
CA HIS A 207 4.06 -4.58 13.71
C HIS A 207 2.83 -5.39 14.11
N ALA A 208 2.53 -5.39 15.42
CA ALA A 208 1.31 -6.00 15.92
C ALA A 208 0.10 -5.16 15.51
N LYS A 209 -0.98 -5.82 15.09
CA LYS A 209 -2.22 -5.13 14.75
C LYS A 209 -2.77 -4.44 16.01
N LYS A 210 -3.16 -3.16 15.88
CA LYS A 210 -3.73 -2.37 16.98
C LYS A 210 -4.88 -3.14 17.63
N THR A 211 -4.89 -3.15 18.96
CA THR A 211 -5.98 -3.74 19.74
C THR A 211 -6.98 -2.68 20.14
N TYR A 212 -8.26 -3.05 20.10
CA TYR A 212 -9.35 -2.17 20.51
C TYR A 212 -9.91 -2.53 21.90
N ILE A 213 -9.11 -3.22 22.74
CA ILE A 213 -9.59 -3.75 24.03
C ILE A 213 -10.03 -2.60 24.95
N ALA A 214 -9.23 -1.53 25.04
CA ALA A 214 -9.57 -0.36 25.85
C ALA A 214 -10.87 0.30 25.37
N GLN A 215 -11.04 0.47 24.06
CA GLN A 215 -12.26 0.99 23.46
C GLN A 215 -13.46 0.07 23.71
N SER A 216 -13.24 -1.25 23.69
CA SER A 216 -14.27 -2.26 23.95
C SER A 216 -14.73 -2.25 25.41
N VAL A 217 -13.80 -2.05 26.35
CA VAL A 217 -14.12 -1.86 27.78
C VAL A 217 -14.99 -0.62 27.97
N ALA A 218 -14.63 0.52 27.36
CA ALA A 218 -15.42 1.74 27.45
C ALA A 218 -16.84 1.56 26.89
N ILE A 219 -16.97 0.92 25.73
CA ILE A 219 -18.28 0.57 25.14
C ILE A 219 -19.08 -0.34 26.08
N GLY A 220 -18.44 -1.35 26.68
CA GLY A 220 -19.08 -2.25 27.63
C GLY A 220 -19.61 -1.54 28.88
N ILE A 221 -18.89 -0.54 29.40
CA ILE A 221 -19.34 0.30 30.52
C ILE A 221 -20.58 1.10 30.13
N ILE A 222 -20.56 1.77 28.96
CA ILE A 222 -21.69 2.57 28.47
C ILE A 222 -22.93 1.69 28.28
N LEU A 223 -22.78 0.56 27.58
CA LEU A 223 -23.86 -0.41 27.38
C LEU A 223 -24.39 -0.93 28.70
N GLY A 224 -23.51 -1.24 29.65
CA GLY A 224 -23.93 -1.73 30.95
C GLY A 224 -24.66 -0.68 31.78
N LEU A 225 -24.32 0.61 31.67
CA LEU A 225 -25.08 1.70 32.31
C LEU A 225 -26.50 1.80 31.74
N VAL A 226 -26.63 1.78 30.41
CA VAL A 226 -27.95 1.78 29.73
C VAL A 226 -28.76 0.55 30.16
N LEU A 227 -28.13 -0.63 30.15
CA LEU A 227 -28.77 -1.87 30.57
C LEU A 227 -29.22 -1.81 32.03
N THR A 228 -28.41 -1.23 32.92
CA THR A 228 -28.74 -1.06 34.35
C THR A 228 -30.03 -0.28 34.51
N VAL A 229 -30.15 0.85 33.82
CA VAL A 229 -31.36 1.69 33.88
C VAL A 229 -32.57 0.90 33.42
N ALA A 230 -32.49 0.24 32.26
CA ALA A 230 -33.58 -0.58 31.74
C ALA A 230 -33.99 -1.71 32.71
N LEU A 231 -33.02 -2.41 33.30
CA LEU A 231 -33.24 -3.52 34.23
C LEU A 231 -33.88 -3.04 35.54
N LEU A 232 -33.44 -1.89 36.06
CA LEU A 232 -34.03 -1.31 37.27
C LEU A 232 -35.45 -0.81 37.04
N ILE A 233 -35.74 -0.24 35.85
CA ILE A 233 -37.11 0.14 35.47
C ILE A 233 -38.01 -1.10 35.46
N LEU A 234 -37.56 -2.17 34.80
CA LEU A 234 -38.30 -3.43 34.69
C LEU A 234 -38.51 -4.09 36.06
N LEU A 235 -37.47 -4.13 36.90
CA LEU A 235 -37.56 -4.71 38.24
C LEU A 235 -38.50 -3.92 39.16
N LYS A 236 -38.54 -2.60 39.03
CA LYS A 236 -39.53 -1.79 39.75
C LYS A 236 -40.93 -2.08 39.24
N TYR A 237 -41.14 -2.09 37.92
CA TYR A 237 -42.44 -2.40 37.30
C TYR A 237 -42.99 -3.75 37.76
N LEU A 238 -42.17 -4.81 37.74
CA LEU A 238 -42.56 -6.13 38.24
C LEU A 238 -42.86 -6.13 39.74
N GLY A 239 -42.10 -5.37 40.54
CA GLY A 239 -42.33 -5.24 41.97
C GLY A 239 -43.65 -4.55 42.30
N ASP A 240 -43.97 -3.48 41.57
CA ASP A 240 -45.22 -2.73 41.73
C ASP A 240 -46.42 -3.55 41.25
N ALA A 241 -46.30 -4.24 40.11
CA ALA A 241 -47.33 -5.17 39.62
C ALA A 241 -47.62 -6.28 40.64
N ARG A 242 -46.57 -6.91 41.21
CA ARG A 242 -46.75 -7.95 42.24
C ARG A 242 -47.41 -7.41 43.51
N ARG A 243 -47.12 -6.17 43.93
CA ARG A 243 -47.76 -5.55 45.10
C ARG A 243 -49.22 -5.23 44.86
N TYR A 244 -49.58 -4.79 43.65
CA TYR A 244 -50.96 -4.50 43.27
C TYR A 244 -51.84 -5.76 43.33
N TYR A 245 -51.39 -6.88 42.75
CA TYR A 245 -52.12 -8.14 42.82
C TYR A 245 -52.25 -8.70 44.25
N LYS A 246 -51.21 -8.55 45.08
CA LYS A 246 -51.23 -9.03 46.48
C LYS A 246 -52.15 -8.23 47.43
N GLN A 247 -52.67 -7.08 47.00
CA GLN A 247 -53.62 -6.26 47.76
C GLN A 247 -55.07 -6.44 47.27
N HIS A 248 -55.28 -7.23 46.21
CA HIS A 248 -56.59 -7.51 45.61
C HIS A 248 -56.97 -9.00 45.64
N ASP A 249 -56.13 -9.83 46.29
CA ASP A 249 -56.47 -11.15 46.83
C ASP A 249 -56.64 -11.03 48.36
#